data_AF-A0A212RM76-F1
#
_entry.id   AF-A0A212RM76-F1
#
_cell.length_a   1.000
_cell.length_b   1.000
_cell.length_c   1.000
_cell.angle_alpha   90.00
_cell.angle_beta   90.00
_cell.angle_gamma   90.00
#
_symmetry.space_group_name_H-M   'P 1'
#
loop_
_entity.id
_entity.type
_entity.pdbx_description
1 polymer ?
#
loop_
_entity_poly.entity_id
_entity_poly.type
_entity_poly.pdbx_seq_one_letter_code
_entity_poly.pdbx_strand_id
1 'polypeptide(L)'
;MKNGLWGYCGAPLFGALALAVASASSSAETQTPPAPPPSSASTPAKPTVTEPPPAVPTDESLKPADIAARPALVLHSSANWEDGYAKIREALEKLRASAQKAGLKPVDHAMAAFTETDDAGFKFDALLPVEAPSGAKPELINGAVLAATPAGKAIKFAHTGSYDDIDTTYDAITAYLDEKGLEATNIYLEDYRVEGKDASDQALKVDIYVFIK
;
A
#
# COMPACT_ATOMS: atom_id res chain seq x y z
N MET A 1 5.74 -25.90 -48.01
CA MET A 1 5.57 -25.44 -49.41
C MET A 1 4.88 -24.08 -49.37
N LYS A 2 5.56 -23.04 -49.90
CA LYS A 2 5.05 -21.85 -50.60
C LYS A 2 4.03 -20.94 -49.87
N ASN A 3 4.38 -19.71 -49.45
CA ASN A 3 4.81 -18.48 -50.16
C ASN A 3 3.65 -17.58 -50.63
N GLY A 4 3.79 -16.27 -50.36
CA GLY A 4 3.14 -15.12 -51.03
C GLY A 4 2.65 -14.09 -50.00
N LEU A 5 3.27 -12.93 -49.72
CA LEU A 5 4.03 -11.90 -50.45
C LEU A 5 3.19 -11.00 -51.41
N TRP A 6 3.35 -9.68 -51.19
CA TRP A 6 2.98 -8.48 -51.96
C TRP A 6 1.59 -7.84 -51.75
N GLY A 7 1.46 -6.50 -51.64
CA GLY A 7 2.46 -5.43 -51.78
C GLY A 7 1.95 -4.01 -51.50
N TYR A 8 2.93 -3.13 -51.23
CA TYR A 8 3.08 -1.68 -51.51
C TYR A 8 1.86 -0.80 -51.90
N CYS A 9 1.76 0.40 -51.30
CA CYS A 9 2.29 1.68 -51.83
C CYS A 9 1.53 2.90 -51.25
N GLY A 10 2.23 3.99 -50.92
CA GLY A 10 1.64 5.34 -50.88
C GLY A 10 1.96 6.23 -49.67
N ALA A 11 3.09 6.93 -49.72
CA ALA A 11 3.25 8.30 -49.19
C ALA A 11 3.27 9.26 -50.41
N PRO A 12 3.35 10.62 -50.33
CA PRO A 12 3.52 11.53 -49.18
C PRO A 12 2.63 12.82 -49.25
N LEU A 13 2.81 13.78 -48.33
CA LEU A 13 2.88 15.26 -48.55
C LEU A 13 2.76 15.97 -47.18
N PHE A 14 3.85 16.51 -46.63
CA PHE A 14 4.24 17.93 -46.68
C PHE A 14 3.12 18.94 -46.34
N GLY A 15 3.24 19.53 -45.15
CA GLY A 15 2.50 20.72 -44.73
C GLY A 15 3.27 21.44 -43.62
N ALA A 16 4.31 22.17 -44.01
CA ALA A 16 4.99 23.14 -43.15
C ALA A 16 4.14 24.42 -43.04
N LEU A 17 3.94 24.92 -41.83
CA LEU A 17 3.57 26.32 -41.60
C LEU A 17 4.50 26.91 -40.54
N ALA A 18 5.14 28.00 -40.92
CA ALA A 18 6.19 28.69 -40.20
C ALA A 18 5.68 30.00 -39.58
N LEU A 19 6.35 30.40 -38.49
CA LEU A 19 6.55 31.75 -37.91
C LEU A 19 5.34 32.63 -37.52
N ALA A 20 5.34 33.04 -36.25
CA ALA A 20 5.60 34.45 -35.90
C ALA A 20 6.01 34.59 -34.42
N VAL A 21 7.12 35.31 -34.21
CA VAL A 21 7.66 35.76 -32.92
C VAL A 21 7.07 37.13 -32.58
N ALA A 22 6.76 37.39 -31.31
CA ALA A 22 6.67 38.75 -30.79
C ALA A 22 7.10 38.77 -29.32
N SER A 23 8.32 39.26 -29.09
CA SER A 23 8.84 39.67 -27.79
C SER A 23 8.25 41.02 -27.38
N ALA A 24 7.95 41.18 -26.10
CA ALA A 24 7.86 42.48 -25.46
C ALA A 24 8.53 42.40 -24.07
N SER A 25 9.73 42.96 -23.98
CA SER A 25 10.38 43.31 -22.71
C SER A 25 9.64 44.48 -22.07
N SER A 26 9.44 44.43 -20.75
CA SER A 26 9.18 45.64 -19.97
C SER A 26 9.99 45.61 -18.67
N SER A 27 10.45 46.81 -18.32
CA SER A 27 11.63 47.14 -17.55
C SER A 27 11.58 46.78 -16.07
N ALA A 28 12.76 46.52 -15.52
CA ALA A 28 13.07 46.63 -14.11
C ALA A 28 12.98 48.08 -13.64
N GLU A 29 12.35 48.30 -12.48
CA GLU A 29 12.57 49.49 -11.66
C GLU A 29 12.76 49.05 -10.20
N THR A 30 13.90 49.44 -9.64
CA THR A 30 14.33 49.18 -8.28
C THR A 30 13.82 50.31 -7.39
N GLN A 31 12.98 50.02 -6.39
CA GLN A 31 12.70 50.95 -5.29
C GLN A 31 12.74 50.19 -3.95
N THR A 32 13.69 50.57 -3.09
CA THR A 32 13.82 50.13 -1.69
C THR A 32 13.30 51.26 -0.76
N PRO A 33 13.11 51.05 0.56
CA PRO A 33 11.82 50.81 1.21
C PRO A 33 11.40 51.93 2.20
N PRO A 34 10.13 51.98 2.65
CA PRO A 34 9.79 52.55 3.95
C PRO A 34 9.50 51.48 5.01
N ALA A 35 9.99 51.74 6.23
CA ALA A 35 9.83 50.96 7.46
C ALA A 35 8.37 50.94 7.97
N PRO A 36 8.00 50.01 8.88
CA PRO A 36 6.60 49.70 9.20
C PRO A 36 6.02 50.61 10.29
N PRO A 37 4.71 50.91 10.27
CA PRO A 37 3.99 51.33 11.47
C PRO A 37 3.42 50.12 12.25
N PRO A 38 3.37 50.15 13.59
CA PRO A 38 2.80 49.10 14.42
C PRO A 38 1.31 49.35 14.72
N SER A 39 0.46 48.33 14.52
CA SER A 39 -0.82 48.12 15.23
C SER A 39 -1.38 46.77 14.75
N SER A 40 -1.29 45.72 15.56
CA SER A 40 -2.34 45.34 16.51
C SER A 40 -3.74 45.33 15.89
N ALA A 41 -4.02 44.24 15.18
CA ALA A 41 -5.38 43.75 14.99
C ALA A 41 -5.33 42.23 15.24
N SER A 42 -5.78 41.86 16.43
CA SER A 42 -5.92 40.49 16.90
C SER A 42 -7.05 39.83 16.11
N THR A 43 -6.72 39.15 15.02
CA THR A 43 -7.64 38.21 14.38
C THR A 43 -7.57 36.89 15.16
N PRO A 44 -8.70 36.35 15.65
CA PRO A 44 -8.69 35.07 16.33
C PRO A 44 -8.13 33.98 15.42
N ALA A 45 -7.07 33.31 15.88
CA ALA A 45 -6.56 32.12 15.23
C ALA A 45 -7.69 31.08 15.14
N LYS A 46 -8.07 30.74 13.92
CA LYS A 46 -8.79 29.49 13.64
C LYS A 46 -7.96 28.36 14.27
N PRO A 47 -8.54 27.47 15.10
CA PRO A 47 -7.77 26.39 15.66
C PRO A 47 -7.24 25.55 14.51
N THR A 48 -5.92 25.56 14.33
CA THR A 48 -5.20 24.46 13.68
C THR A 48 -5.61 23.23 14.48
N VAL A 49 -6.42 22.37 13.86
CA VAL A 49 -6.48 20.98 14.26
C VAL A 49 -5.07 20.47 14.00
N THR A 50 -4.27 20.44 15.07
CA THR A 50 -3.05 19.65 15.09
C THR A 50 -3.52 18.22 14.91
N GLU A 51 -3.44 17.75 13.67
CA GLU A 51 -3.43 16.32 13.40
C GLU A 51 -2.36 15.71 14.31
N PRO A 52 -2.71 14.71 15.14
CA PRO A 52 -1.69 14.00 15.90
C PRO A 52 -0.66 13.50 14.88
N PRO A 53 0.65 13.72 15.08
CA PRO A 53 1.63 13.05 14.25
C PRO A 53 1.31 11.55 14.25
N PRO A 54 1.51 10.84 13.12
CA PRO A 54 1.40 9.39 13.12
C PRO A 54 2.19 8.90 14.32
N ALA A 55 1.55 8.07 15.16
CA ALA A 55 2.15 7.62 16.40
C ALA A 55 3.37 6.78 16.05
N VAL A 56 4.53 7.44 15.92
CA VAL A 56 5.81 6.79 15.73
C VAL A 56 5.95 5.89 16.96
N PRO A 57 5.91 4.57 16.80
CA PRO A 57 6.00 3.69 17.94
C PRO A 57 7.30 4.02 18.67
N THR A 58 7.21 4.28 19.97
CA THR A 58 8.38 4.45 20.84
C THR A 58 9.33 3.27 20.62
N ASP A 59 10.63 3.54 20.43
CA ASP A 59 11.70 2.59 20.07
C ASP A 59 11.62 1.24 20.82
N GLU A 60 11.16 1.23 22.07
CA GLU A 60 10.91 0.01 22.85
C GLU A 60 9.89 -0.99 22.24
N SER A 61 8.97 -0.51 21.40
CA SER A 61 7.93 -1.31 20.73
C SER A 61 8.41 -1.91 19.40
N LEU A 62 9.52 -1.40 18.84
CA LEU A 62 10.07 -1.79 17.54
C LEU A 62 11.19 -2.84 17.65
N LYS A 63 11.02 -3.78 18.59
CA LYS A 63 11.98 -4.88 18.79
C LYS A 63 11.63 -6.05 17.88
N PRO A 64 12.61 -6.68 17.21
CA PRO A 64 12.37 -7.91 16.49
C PRO A 64 11.79 -8.99 17.39
N ALA A 65 10.75 -9.67 16.91
CA ALA A 65 10.13 -10.80 17.58
C ALA A 65 9.99 -11.98 16.61
N ASP A 66 10.00 -13.19 17.14
CA ASP A 66 9.78 -14.38 16.34
C ASP A 66 8.27 -14.62 16.16
N ILE A 67 7.82 -14.58 14.91
CA ILE A 67 6.43 -14.80 14.51
C ILE A 67 6.25 -16.28 14.14
N ALA A 68 5.28 -16.93 14.77
CA ALA A 68 4.95 -18.33 14.51
C ALA A 68 3.95 -18.46 13.36
N ALA A 69 4.18 -19.47 12.50
CA ALA A 69 3.26 -19.84 11.44
C ALA A 69 1.93 -20.32 12.03
N ARG A 70 0.80 -19.85 11.50
CA ARG A 70 -0.54 -20.30 11.88
C ARG A 70 -1.24 -20.91 10.67
N PRO A 71 -2.02 -22.00 10.84
CA PRO A 71 -2.85 -22.52 9.76
C PRO A 71 -3.76 -21.42 9.19
N ALA A 72 -3.76 -21.28 7.87
CA ALA A 72 -4.51 -20.23 7.19
C ALA A 72 -5.06 -20.73 5.86
N LEU A 73 -6.22 -20.19 5.47
CA LEU A 73 -6.58 -20.18 4.06
C LEU A 73 -5.75 -19.12 3.36
N VAL A 74 -5.26 -19.47 2.18
CA VAL A 74 -4.40 -18.63 1.36
C VAL A 74 -5.01 -18.51 -0.03
N LEU A 75 -5.12 -17.28 -0.53
CA LEU A 75 -5.52 -16.99 -1.90
C LEU A 75 -4.47 -16.06 -2.53
N HIS A 76 -3.76 -16.58 -3.52
CA HIS A 76 -2.80 -15.78 -4.28
C HIS A 76 -3.53 -14.76 -5.15
N SER A 77 -3.10 -13.51 -5.14
CA SER A 77 -3.74 -12.40 -5.86
C SER A 77 -2.72 -11.36 -6.28
N SER A 78 -3.14 -10.46 -7.16
CA SER A 78 -2.37 -9.31 -7.58
C SER A 78 -3.27 -8.11 -7.78
N ALA A 79 -2.68 -6.92 -7.68
CA ALA A 79 -3.37 -5.65 -7.90
C ALA A 79 -2.41 -4.63 -8.53
N ASN A 80 -2.99 -3.63 -9.19
CA ASN A 80 -2.26 -2.41 -9.53
C ASN A 80 -2.28 -1.45 -8.32
N TRP A 81 -1.55 -0.34 -8.43
CA TRP A 81 -1.48 0.65 -7.37
C TRP A 81 -2.78 1.43 -7.16
N GLU A 82 -3.56 1.70 -8.22
CA GLU A 82 -4.79 2.49 -8.13
C GLU A 82 -5.92 1.78 -7.37
N ASP A 83 -6.07 0.47 -7.56
CA ASP A 83 -7.15 -0.35 -6.98
C ASP A 83 -6.64 -1.28 -5.86
N GLY A 84 -5.42 -1.03 -5.35
CA GLY A 84 -4.69 -1.95 -4.48
C GLY A 84 -5.52 -2.42 -3.29
N TYR A 85 -6.04 -1.48 -2.50
CA TYR A 85 -6.81 -1.81 -1.30
C TYR A 85 -8.14 -2.49 -1.60
N ALA A 86 -8.82 -2.05 -2.67
CA ALA A 86 -10.07 -2.66 -3.10
C ALA A 86 -9.86 -4.14 -3.47
N LYS A 87 -8.77 -4.46 -4.17
CA LYS A 87 -8.40 -5.83 -4.54
C LYS A 87 -8.03 -6.70 -3.34
N ILE A 88 -7.31 -6.14 -2.38
CA ILE A 88 -7.02 -6.82 -1.11
C ILE A 88 -8.33 -7.20 -0.41
N ARG A 89 -9.23 -6.24 -0.18
CA ARG A 89 -10.53 -6.50 0.44
C ARG A 89 -11.34 -7.56 -0.30
N GLU A 90 -11.42 -7.46 -1.63
CA GLU A 90 -12.11 -8.44 -2.47
C GLU A 90 -11.58 -9.86 -2.25
N ALA A 91 -10.25 -10.03 -2.15
CA ALA A 91 -9.61 -11.32 -1.89
C ALA A 91 -9.92 -11.84 -0.47
N LEU A 92 -9.88 -10.97 0.55
CA LEU A 92 -10.19 -11.33 1.93
C LEU A 92 -11.67 -11.72 2.11
N GLU A 93 -12.60 -11.02 1.44
CA GLU A 93 -14.02 -11.38 1.41
C GLU A 93 -14.26 -12.75 0.77
N LYS A 94 -13.59 -13.04 -0.36
CA LYS A 94 -13.64 -14.36 -1.00
C LYS A 94 -13.13 -15.46 -0.08
N LEU A 95 -12.04 -15.22 0.65
CA LEU A 95 -11.51 -16.18 1.62
C LEU A 95 -12.48 -16.45 2.77
N ARG A 96 -13.12 -15.41 3.31
CA ARG A 96 -14.15 -15.56 4.36
C ARG A 96 -15.35 -16.36 3.87
N ALA A 97 -15.83 -16.08 2.66
CA ALA A 97 -16.91 -16.84 2.04
C ALA A 97 -16.51 -18.33 1.83
N SER A 98 -15.26 -18.58 1.40
CA SER A 98 -14.72 -19.93 1.28
C SER A 98 -14.65 -20.66 2.63
N ALA A 99 -14.16 -19.98 3.69
CA ALA A 99 -14.10 -20.54 5.03
C ALA A 99 -15.49 -20.91 5.53
N GLN A 100 -16.48 -20.02 5.35
CA GLN A 100 -17.86 -20.24 5.74
C GLN A 100 -18.47 -21.45 5.01
N LYS A 101 -18.30 -21.55 3.69
CA LYS A 101 -18.79 -22.68 2.89
C LYS A 101 -18.15 -24.00 3.34
N ALA A 102 -16.86 -23.96 3.69
CA ALA A 102 -16.10 -25.11 4.14
C ALA A 102 -16.33 -25.48 5.63
N GLY A 103 -17.09 -24.68 6.38
CA GLY A 103 -17.27 -24.87 7.83
C GLY A 103 -15.98 -24.62 8.64
N LEU A 104 -15.04 -23.87 8.09
CA LEU A 104 -13.79 -23.49 8.77
C LEU A 104 -14.03 -22.22 9.58
N LYS A 105 -13.57 -22.24 10.83
CA LYS A 105 -13.70 -21.11 11.75
C LYS A 105 -12.45 -20.23 11.70
N PRO A 106 -12.57 -18.93 11.35
CA PRO A 106 -11.48 -17.98 11.49
C PRO A 106 -11.08 -17.81 12.96
N VAL A 107 -9.78 -17.74 13.24
CA VAL A 107 -9.24 -17.61 14.61
C VAL A 107 -8.63 -16.26 14.91
N ASP A 108 -8.40 -15.46 13.88
CA ASP A 108 -7.71 -14.17 13.98
C ASP A 108 -8.16 -13.28 12.81
N HIS A 109 -7.58 -12.09 12.72
CA HIS A 109 -7.84 -11.14 11.65
C HIS A 109 -7.35 -11.65 10.29
N ALA A 110 -7.96 -11.14 9.23
CA ALA A 110 -7.47 -11.40 7.88
C ALA A 110 -6.21 -10.57 7.62
N MET A 111 -5.34 -11.09 6.77
CA MET A 111 -4.02 -10.49 6.51
C MET A 111 -3.72 -10.50 5.01
N ALA A 112 -2.80 -9.66 4.57
CA ALA A 112 -2.20 -9.71 3.24
C ALA A 112 -0.67 -9.81 3.36
N ALA A 113 -0.08 -10.84 2.78
CA ALA A 113 1.36 -10.98 2.68
C ALA A 113 1.83 -10.56 1.28
N PHE A 114 2.52 -9.43 1.19
CA PHE A 114 3.11 -8.93 -0.04
C PHE A 114 4.40 -9.67 -0.33
N THR A 115 4.46 -10.29 -1.51
CA THR A 115 5.56 -11.19 -1.90
C THR A 115 6.40 -10.61 -3.04
N GLU A 116 5.78 -9.80 -3.89
CA GLU A 116 6.44 -9.12 -5.01
C GLU A 116 5.78 -7.75 -5.26
N THR A 117 6.58 -6.75 -5.57
CA THR A 117 6.14 -5.38 -5.90
C THR A 117 6.98 -4.85 -7.05
N ASP A 118 6.35 -4.14 -7.99
CA ASP A 118 7.01 -3.49 -9.13
C ASP A 118 6.29 -2.17 -9.52
N ASP A 119 6.76 -1.50 -10.57
CA ASP A 119 6.19 -0.22 -11.01
C ASP A 119 4.72 -0.32 -11.46
N ALA A 120 4.23 -1.50 -11.83
CA ALA A 120 2.87 -1.72 -12.32
C ALA A 120 1.91 -2.14 -11.20
N GLY A 121 2.41 -2.75 -10.13
CA GLY A 121 1.59 -3.18 -9.01
C GLY A 121 2.31 -4.15 -8.08
N PHE A 122 1.53 -5.04 -7.49
CA PHE A 122 2.03 -5.99 -6.51
C PHE A 122 1.30 -7.33 -6.56
N LYS A 123 1.98 -8.36 -6.07
CA LYS A 123 1.42 -9.67 -5.78
C LYS A 123 1.38 -9.86 -4.29
N PHE A 124 0.28 -10.45 -3.83
CA PHE A 124 0.06 -10.70 -2.43
C PHE A 124 -0.69 -12.01 -2.25
N ASP A 125 -0.44 -12.65 -1.11
CA ASP A 125 -1.25 -13.73 -0.60
C ASP A 125 -2.26 -13.13 0.38
N ALA A 126 -3.55 -13.20 0.04
CA ALA A 126 -4.59 -12.97 1.03
C ALA A 126 -4.61 -14.16 1.99
N LEU A 127 -4.70 -13.89 3.29
CA LEU A 127 -4.59 -14.87 4.35
C LEU A 127 -5.77 -14.74 5.31
N LEU A 128 -6.35 -15.87 5.67
CA LEU A 128 -7.35 -15.96 6.74
C LEU A 128 -6.93 -17.07 7.70
N PRO A 129 -6.34 -16.74 8.86
CA PRO A 129 -6.03 -17.71 9.89
C PRO A 129 -7.28 -18.47 10.34
N VAL A 130 -7.22 -19.80 10.35
CA VAL A 130 -8.34 -20.69 10.69
C VAL A 130 -7.93 -21.76 11.70
N GLU A 131 -8.90 -22.35 12.39
CA GLU A 131 -8.66 -23.58 13.16
C GLU A 131 -8.19 -24.70 12.21
N ALA A 132 -7.19 -25.47 12.62
CA ALA A 132 -6.72 -26.59 11.83
C ALA A 132 -7.86 -27.62 11.65
N PRO A 133 -8.20 -28.02 10.41
CA PRO A 133 -9.27 -28.98 10.20
C PRO A 133 -8.89 -30.34 10.78
N SER A 134 -9.78 -30.91 11.59
CA SER A 134 -9.57 -32.20 12.26
C SER A 134 -9.97 -33.43 11.43
N GLY A 135 -10.20 -33.25 10.11
CA GLY A 135 -10.84 -34.25 9.27
C GLY A 135 -10.47 -34.16 7.79
N ALA A 136 -11.42 -34.48 6.91
CA ALA A 136 -11.22 -34.44 5.47
C ALA A 136 -10.84 -33.03 4.98
N LYS A 137 -10.08 -32.96 3.89
CA LYS A 137 -9.67 -31.69 3.29
C LYS A 137 -10.91 -30.87 2.92
N PRO A 138 -11.02 -29.61 3.37
CA PRO A 138 -12.17 -28.77 3.08
C PRO A 138 -12.29 -28.49 1.57
N GLU A 139 -13.53 -28.39 1.08
CA GLU A 139 -13.80 -27.89 -0.28
C GLU A 139 -13.66 -26.36 -0.27
N LEU A 140 -12.65 -25.85 -0.96
CA LEU A 140 -12.34 -24.43 -1.04
C LEU A 140 -12.72 -23.86 -2.42
N ILE A 141 -12.86 -22.54 -2.50
CA ILE A 141 -12.99 -21.87 -3.80
C ILE A 141 -11.76 -22.13 -4.68
N ASN A 142 -11.92 -21.99 -5.99
CA ASN A 142 -10.79 -22.14 -6.91
C ASN A 142 -9.68 -21.12 -6.59
N GLY A 143 -8.44 -21.60 -6.53
CA GLY A 143 -7.26 -20.80 -6.16
C GLY A 143 -7.01 -20.67 -4.65
N ALA A 144 -7.98 -20.99 -3.79
CA ALA A 144 -7.76 -21.01 -2.35
C ALA A 144 -7.18 -22.35 -1.88
N VAL A 145 -6.18 -22.29 -1.01
CA VAL A 145 -5.54 -23.46 -0.41
C VAL A 145 -5.47 -23.34 1.10
N LEU A 146 -5.35 -24.47 1.78
CA LEU A 146 -5.00 -24.49 3.19
C LEU A 146 -3.47 -24.59 3.31
N ALA A 147 -2.85 -23.59 3.91
CA ALA A 147 -1.41 -23.52 4.17
C ALA A 147 -1.18 -22.84 5.53
N ALA A 148 -0.12 -22.03 5.65
CA ALA A 148 0.19 -21.30 6.87
C ALA A 148 0.56 -19.85 6.59
N THR A 149 0.39 -18.98 7.59
CA THR A 149 0.90 -17.61 7.57
C THR A 149 2.43 -17.59 7.51
N PRO A 150 3.05 -16.51 7.01
CA PRO A 150 4.48 -16.29 7.13
C PRO A 150 4.97 -16.42 8.58
N ALA A 151 6.23 -16.83 8.73
CA ALA A 151 6.87 -17.07 10.01
C ALA A 151 8.35 -16.72 9.95
N GLY A 152 8.93 -16.43 11.11
CA GLY A 152 10.32 -15.99 11.23
C GLY A 152 10.43 -14.70 12.04
N LYS A 153 11.63 -14.12 12.04
CA LYS A 153 11.91 -12.89 12.76
C LYS A 153 11.29 -11.70 12.03
N ALA A 154 10.49 -10.90 12.72
CA ALA A 154 9.86 -9.72 12.16
C ALA A 154 9.81 -8.56 13.15
N ILE A 155 9.69 -7.35 12.63
CA ILE A 155 9.40 -6.14 13.41
C ILE A 155 7.98 -5.70 13.10
N LYS A 156 7.21 -5.38 14.15
CA LYS A 156 5.84 -4.89 14.01
C LYS A 156 5.82 -3.37 14.02
N PHE A 157 5.27 -2.79 12.96
CA PHE A 157 4.89 -1.40 12.84
C PHE A 157 3.36 -1.29 12.86
N ALA A 158 2.83 -0.12 13.15
CA ALA A 158 1.40 0.10 13.16
C ALA A 158 1.05 1.31 12.27
N HIS A 159 0.03 1.15 11.46
CA HIS A 159 -0.62 2.19 10.70
C HIS A 159 -2.04 2.40 11.27
N THR A 160 -2.43 3.66 11.43
CA THR A 160 -3.80 4.05 11.80
C THR A 160 -4.15 5.29 11.01
N GLY A 161 -5.26 5.23 10.29
CA GLY A 161 -5.62 6.24 9.30
C GLY A 161 -6.02 5.58 7.99
N SER A 162 -6.28 6.40 6.99
CA SER A 162 -6.63 5.97 5.63
C SER A 162 -5.54 5.12 5.00
N TYR A 163 -5.93 4.07 4.27
CA TYR A 163 -5.00 3.28 3.46
C TYR A 163 -4.35 4.13 2.37
N ASP A 164 -5.04 5.17 1.89
CA ASP A 164 -4.47 6.11 0.90
C ASP A 164 -3.17 6.76 1.40
N ASP A 165 -2.98 6.84 2.73
CA ASP A 165 -1.80 7.44 3.38
C ASP A 165 -0.81 6.37 3.90
N ILE A 166 -0.98 5.09 3.56
CA ILE A 166 -0.16 3.99 4.08
C ILE A 166 1.29 4.04 3.57
N ASP A 167 1.52 4.66 2.41
CA ASP A 167 2.84 4.89 1.81
C ASP A 167 3.77 5.63 2.78
N THR A 168 3.25 6.62 3.51
CA THR A 168 3.99 7.37 4.54
C THR A 168 4.53 6.45 5.65
N THR A 169 3.81 5.37 5.95
CA THR A 169 4.24 4.38 6.94
C THR A 169 5.34 3.49 6.38
N TYR A 170 5.25 3.09 5.11
CA TYR A 170 6.30 2.33 4.44
C TYR A 170 7.59 3.13 4.26
N ASP A 171 7.50 4.44 3.99
CA ASP A 171 8.66 5.33 3.96
C ASP A 171 9.35 5.39 5.33
N ALA A 172 8.57 5.53 6.40
CA ALA A 172 9.09 5.54 7.78
C ALA A 172 9.72 4.19 8.17
N ILE A 173 9.12 3.07 7.74
CA ILE A 173 9.67 1.73 7.93
C ILE A 173 11.03 1.61 7.25
N THR A 174 11.13 2.04 5.99
CA THR A 174 12.38 1.97 5.21
C THR A 174 13.48 2.77 5.88
N ALA A 175 13.20 4.01 6.27
CA ALA A 175 14.14 4.85 6.98
C ALA A 175 14.60 4.23 8.32
N TYR A 176 13.68 3.60 9.06
CA TYR A 176 14.01 2.90 10.30
C TYR A 176 14.93 1.69 10.06
N LEU A 177 14.62 0.86 9.07
CA LEU A 177 15.45 -0.31 8.73
C LEU A 177 16.86 0.12 8.33
N ASP A 178 16.99 1.17 7.52
CA ASP A 178 18.28 1.74 7.11
C ASP A 178 19.07 2.28 8.31
N GLU A 179 18.43 3.05 9.21
CA GLU A 179 19.08 3.58 10.42
C GLU A 179 19.62 2.45 11.31
N LYS A 180 18.86 1.37 11.46
CA LYS A 180 19.24 0.22 12.30
C LYS A 180 20.14 -0.79 11.58
N GLY A 181 20.42 -0.62 10.28
CA GLY A 181 21.18 -1.56 9.46
C GLY A 181 20.51 -2.94 9.36
N LEU A 182 19.18 -2.96 9.26
CA LEU A 182 18.37 -4.17 9.17
C LEU A 182 17.91 -4.39 7.73
N GLU A 183 17.93 -5.65 7.29
CA GLU A 183 17.49 -6.02 5.93
C GLU A 183 16.20 -6.84 5.97
N ALA A 184 15.21 -6.43 5.19
CA ALA A 184 13.98 -7.19 5.01
C ALA A 184 14.21 -8.46 4.17
N THR A 185 13.42 -9.51 4.39
CA THR A 185 13.39 -10.75 3.59
C THR A 185 12.50 -10.63 2.35
N ASN A 186 12.02 -9.42 2.01
CA ASN A 186 11.04 -9.15 0.96
C ASN A 186 9.64 -9.73 1.22
N ILE A 187 9.29 -9.96 2.50
CA ILE A 187 7.93 -10.33 2.91
C ILE A 187 7.42 -9.29 3.89
N TYR A 188 6.36 -8.61 3.51
CA TYR A 188 5.63 -7.65 4.34
C TYR A 188 4.24 -8.22 4.59
N LEU A 189 3.85 -8.33 5.85
CA LEU A 189 2.56 -8.88 6.24
C LEU A 189 1.72 -7.80 6.91
N GLU A 190 0.63 -7.41 6.27
CA GLU A 190 -0.37 -6.50 6.83
C GLU A 190 -1.45 -7.32 7.54
N ASP A 191 -1.62 -7.09 8.85
CA ASP A 191 -2.69 -7.62 9.69
C ASP A 191 -3.75 -6.53 9.90
N TYR A 192 -4.90 -6.71 9.26
CA TYR A 192 -6.00 -5.75 9.28
C TYR A 192 -6.79 -5.86 10.59
N ARG A 193 -6.35 -5.13 11.61
CA ARG A 193 -7.04 -5.03 12.91
C ARG A 193 -8.42 -4.41 12.75
N VAL A 194 -8.56 -3.44 11.84
CA VAL A 194 -9.83 -2.84 11.41
C VAL A 194 -9.70 -2.54 9.92
N GLU A 195 -10.52 -3.15 9.05
CA GLU A 195 -10.45 -2.98 7.58
C GLU A 195 -11.07 -1.67 7.07
N GLY A 196 -11.79 -0.93 7.90
CA GLY A 196 -12.58 0.21 7.41
C GLY A 196 -13.58 -0.17 6.31
N LYS A 197 -14.22 0.83 5.72
CA LYS A 197 -15.16 0.67 4.59
C LYS A 197 -14.47 0.67 3.22
N ASP A 198 -13.45 1.49 3.06
CA ASP A 198 -12.72 1.74 1.81
C ASP A 198 -11.34 2.34 2.12
N ALA A 199 -10.56 2.64 1.08
CA ALA A 199 -9.18 3.10 1.24
C ALA A 199 -9.09 4.44 1.98
N SER A 200 -10.10 5.31 1.86
CA SER A 200 -10.13 6.63 2.51
C SER A 200 -10.56 6.61 3.98
N ASP A 201 -10.92 5.44 4.51
CA ASP A 201 -11.46 5.33 5.86
C ASP A 201 -10.41 5.51 6.94
N GLN A 202 -10.52 6.63 7.67
CA GLN A 202 -9.65 7.00 8.77
C GLN A 202 -9.75 6.06 9.99
N ALA A 203 -10.74 5.17 10.04
CA ALA A 203 -10.86 4.16 11.09
C ALA A 203 -10.00 2.90 10.87
N LEU A 204 -9.38 2.76 9.69
CA LEU A 204 -8.51 1.63 9.37
C LEU A 204 -7.33 1.55 10.35
N LYS A 205 -7.01 0.32 10.74
CA LYS A 205 -5.88 -0.03 11.60
C LYS A 205 -5.19 -1.26 11.04
N VAL A 206 -3.91 -1.13 10.73
CA VAL A 206 -3.09 -2.20 10.14
C VAL A 206 -1.83 -2.36 10.99
N ASP A 207 -1.57 -3.58 11.46
CA ASP A 207 -0.26 -3.93 11.97
C ASP A 207 0.58 -4.45 10.79
N ILE A 208 1.73 -3.82 10.52
CA ILE A 208 2.63 -4.18 9.42
C ILE A 208 3.82 -4.93 10.00
N TYR A 209 3.96 -6.21 9.68
CA TYR A 209 5.10 -7.03 10.07
C TYR A 209 6.10 -7.10 8.93
N VAL A 210 7.31 -6.60 9.18
CA VAL A 210 8.42 -6.69 8.24
C VAL A 210 9.31 -7.83 8.67
N PHE A 211 9.38 -8.89 7.86
CA PHE A 211 10.27 -10.01 8.11
C PHE A 211 11.70 -9.61 7.76
N ILE A 212 12.64 -9.91 8.65
CA ILE A 212 14.05 -9.50 8.54
C ILE A 212 14.99 -10.72 8.49
N LYS A 213 16.18 -10.53 7.91
CA LYS A 213 17.22 -11.57 7.80
C LYS A 213 17.92 -11.89 9.12
#